data_AF-A0A448Z054-F1
#
_entry.id   AF-A0A448Z054-F1
#
_cell.length_a   1.000
_cell.length_b   1.000
_cell.length_c   1.000
_cell.angle_alpha   90.00
_cell.angle_beta   90.00
_cell.angle_gamma   90.00
#
_symmetry.space_group_name_H-M   'P 1'
#
loop_
_entity.id
_entity.type
_entity.pdbx_description
1 polymer ?
#
loop_
_entity_poly.entity_id
_entity_poly.type
_entity_poly.pdbx_seq_one_letter_code
_entity_poly.pdbx_strand_id
1 'polypeptide(L)'
;MDQDTKKNTSKGEKKNMKSKKSNQNKKNKTKKDKKNDRKRDDVADAIPNVLDVTPIVAVAPIAAVAIPLPDDIHPDQHYTPPVSAQSNTTDHQFPNEGSINPVIYPVVSEIAAVAVPLPDDIHPNQHYIPPVSNQPSAMFPNQEGRNQPNIGSPISGNGNVKLKDQGYSSGLIYSIGLNNVICPLRIWVVDNSGSMKKRDGHRISENKRTKQPFLLECTRWAEMQDTVEYHARMAAQLESPTVFRLLNKASTGQQQFSIGERGHQFIQEDLNIALETIWRTVPNGKTPLVEHIYQIRSVIMPIRNSLCQDGQKVVVVIATDGLPTDSSGTICLERFKVALRSLLQLPILLVIRLCTDMKSVVKFYHKLDADLEYKLEVLDDFFG
;
A
#
# COMPACT_ATOMS: atom_id res chain seq x y z
N MET A 1 -33.97 64.47 -30.63
CA MET A 1 -34.65 64.91 -31.85
C MET A 1 -34.39 63.80 -32.86
N ASP A 2 -35.29 62.90 -33.27
CA ASP A 2 -36.74 62.73 -33.18
C ASP A 2 -37.00 61.20 -33.27
N GLN A 3 -37.80 60.59 -32.39
CA GLN A 3 -39.21 60.19 -32.60
C GLN A 3 -39.58 59.67 -34.01
N ASP A 4 -39.97 58.39 -34.11
CA ASP A 4 -41.31 57.92 -34.53
C ASP A 4 -41.30 56.47 -35.07
N THR A 5 -41.85 55.50 -34.31
CA THR A 5 -43.22 54.93 -34.39
C THR A 5 -43.62 54.24 -35.71
N LYS A 6 -43.82 52.91 -35.65
CA LYS A 6 -44.79 52.17 -36.48
C LYS A 6 -45.52 51.06 -35.68
N LYS A 7 -46.78 51.37 -35.36
CA LYS A 7 -47.96 50.49 -35.18
C LYS A 7 -48.26 49.77 -36.53
N ASN A 8 -49.00 48.67 -36.71
CA ASN A 8 -50.05 47.98 -35.95
C ASN A 8 -50.48 46.66 -36.66
N THR A 9 -51.00 45.69 -35.87
CA THR A 9 -52.19 44.80 -36.09
C THR A 9 -52.30 43.75 -37.21
N SER A 10 -52.56 42.47 -36.85
CA SER A 10 -53.89 41.79 -36.86
C SER A 10 -53.71 40.31 -36.41
N LYS A 11 -54.38 39.77 -35.37
CA LYS A 11 -55.78 39.33 -35.14
C LYS A 11 -56.16 37.95 -35.74
N GLY A 12 -56.71 37.07 -34.88
CA GLY A 12 -57.58 35.92 -35.21
C GLY A 12 -57.01 34.55 -34.80
N GLU A 13 -57.04 34.11 -33.54
CA GLU A 13 -58.17 33.52 -32.77
C GLU A 13 -58.91 32.30 -33.38
N LYS A 14 -58.58 31.13 -32.80
CA LYS A 14 -59.46 30.06 -32.25
C LYS A 14 -60.70 29.62 -33.05
N LYS A 15 -60.80 28.30 -33.27
CA LYS A 15 -61.87 27.49 -32.65
C LYS A 15 -61.60 25.99 -32.67
N ASN A 16 -62.02 25.40 -31.57
CA ASN A 16 -61.96 24.02 -31.12
C ASN A 16 -63.40 23.47 -31.22
N MET A 17 -63.62 22.22 -31.65
CA MET A 17 -64.71 21.35 -31.15
C MET A 17 -64.85 20.03 -31.94
N LYS A 18 -64.89 18.93 -31.17
CA LYS A 18 -65.85 17.79 -31.25
C LYS A 18 -65.84 16.92 -32.52
N SER A 19 -66.09 15.61 -32.52
CA SER A 19 -66.35 14.60 -31.48
C SER A 19 -66.64 13.26 -32.16
N LYS A 20 -66.52 12.17 -31.38
CA LYS A 20 -67.39 10.96 -31.37
C LYS A 20 -67.21 9.85 -32.44
N LYS A 21 -66.98 8.65 -31.88
CA LYS A 21 -67.72 7.36 -32.09
C LYS A 21 -67.43 6.62 -33.40
N SER A 22 -67.34 5.28 -33.49
CA SER A 22 -67.76 4.18 -32.62
C SER A 22 -67.30 2.81 -33.15
N ASN A 23 -67.17 1.85 -32.21
CA ASN A 23 -67.72 0.47 -32.20
C ASN A 23 -67.16 -0.63 -33.13
N GLN A 24 -66.63 -1.70 -32.51
CA GLN A 24 -67.22 -3.07 -32.38
C GLN A 24 -66.66 -4.02 -33.45
N ASN A 25 -66.22 -5.25 -33.17
CA ASN A 25 -66.81 -6.35 -32.41
C ASN A 25 -65.67 -7.31 -31.95
N LYS A 26 -65.63 -7.83 -30.70
CA LYS A 26 -66.31 -9.06 -30.21
C LYS A 26 -65.89 -10.33 -30.97
N LYS A 27 -65.68 -11.50 -30.37
CA LYS A 27 -65.65 -12.04 -29.00
C LYS A 27 -65.49 -13.57 -29.16
N ASN A 28 -65.08 -14.22 -28.07
CA ASN A 28 -65.42 -15.58 -27.62
C ASN A 28 -64.34 -16.67 -27.75
N LYS A 29 -63.79 -17.18 -26.63
CA LYS A 29 -64.33 -18.18 -25.64
C LYS A 29 -63.81 -19.57 -26.07
N THR A 30 -63.23 -20.45 -25.25
CA THR A 30 -63.69 -20.93 -23.94
C THR A 30 -62.61 -21.83 -23.30
N LYS A 31 -62.60 -21.84 -21.97
CA LYS A 31 -61.95 -22.79 -21.04
C LYS A 31 -62.10 -24.27 -21.40
N LYS A 32 -61.10 -25.10 -21.06
CA LYS A 32 -61.32 -26.34 -20.28
C LYS A 32 -60.02 -26.88 -19.65
N ASP A 33 -60.14 -27.23 -18.39
CA ASP A 33 -59.14 -27.83 -17.50
C ASP A 33 -58.62 -29.20 -17.96
N LYS A 34 -57.36 -29.51 -17.64
CA LYS A 34 -56.93 -30.81 -17.09
C LYS A 34 -55.47 -30.78 -16.60
N LYS A 35 -55.34 -30.83 -15.28
CA LYS A 35 -54.37 -31.57 -14.46
C LYS A 35 -53.25 -32.29 -15.23
N ASN A 36 -51.99 -31.97 -14.91
CA ASN A 36 -50.95 -32.98 -14.76
C ASN A 36 -49.86 -32.50 -13.78
N ASP A 37 -49.83 -33.17 -12.63
CA ASP A 37 -48.69 -33.26 -11.73
C ASP A 37 -47.47 -33.84 -12.44
N ARG A 38 -46.31 -33.20 -12.22
CA ARG A 38 -44.93 -33.76 -12.18
C ARG A 38 -43.99 -32.57 -11.94
N LYS A 39 -43.56 -32.37 -10.69
CA LYS A 39 -42.25 -32.78 -10.15
C LYS A 39 -41.07 -32.01 -10.76
N ARG A 40 -40.26 -31.42 -9.86
CA ARG A 40 -38.86 -30.97 -9.98
C ARG A 40 -38.65 -29.54 -10.47
N ASP A 41 -37.81 -28.70 -9.89
CA ASP A 41 -37.02 -28.71 -8.66
C ASP A 41 -36.75 -27.24 -8.31
N ASP A 42 -36.93 -26.87 -7.05
CA ASP A 42 -36.44 -25.62 -6.48
C ASP A 42 -34.91 -25.70 -6.39
N VAL A 43 -34.19 -24.90 -7.18
CA VAL A 43 -32.77 -24.63 -6.94
C VAL A 43 -32.65 -23.23 -6.36
N ALA A 44 -32.87 -23.17 -5.04
CA ALA A 44 -32.28 -22.12 -4.23
C ALA A 44 -30.76 -22.36 -4.23
N ASP A 45 -30.00 -21.34 -4.61
CA ASP A 45 -28.54 -21.32 -4.48
C ASP A 45 -28.15 -21.49 -3.01
N ALA A 46 -27.90 -22.74 -2.62
CA ALA A 46 -27.34 -23.11 -1.35
C ALA A 46 -25.89 -22.61 -1.30
N ILE A 47 -25.62 -21.70 -0.38
CA ILE A 47 -24.26 -21.38 0.09
C ILE A 47 -23.74 -22.65 0.79
N PRO A 48 -22.69 -23.35 0.30
CA PRO A 48 -22.09 -24.42 1.07
C PRO A 48 -21.24 -23.82 2.19
N ASN A 49 -21.76 -23.94 3.41
CA ASN A 49 -20.99 -23.91 4.64
C ASN A 49 -20.04 -25.12 4.67
N VAL A 50 -18.88 -25.05 4.02
CA VAL A 50 -17.69 -25.84 4.34
C VAL A 50 -16.46 -25.08 3.84
N LEU A 51 -15.72 -24.44 4.75
CA LEU A 51 -14.34 -24.05 4.49
C LEU A 51 -13.51 -24.46 5.71
N ASP A 52 -13.24 -25.77 5.77
CA ASP A 52 -12.01 -26.28 6.36
C ASP A 52 -10.91 -26.03 5.32
N VAL A 53 -10.34 -24.82 5.36
CA VAL A 53 -9.24 -24.41 4.49
C VAL A 53 -7.96 -24.79 5.21
N THR A 54 -7.39 -25.94 4.84
CA THR A 54 -5.99 -26.21 5.17
C THR A 54 -5.16 -25.06 4.57
N PRO A 55 -4.36 -24.32 5.37
CA PRO A 55 -3.53 -23.26 4.82
C PRO A 55 -2.59 -23.89 3.80
N ILE A 56 -2.71 -23.42 2.56
CA ILE A 56 -1.72 -23.64 1.51
C ILE A 56 -0.38 -23.22 2.11
N VAL A 57 0.62 -24.11 2.02
CA VAL A 57 2.02 -23.75 2.27
C VAL A 57 2.32 -22.63 1.29
N ALA A 58 2.24 -21.39 1.77
CA ALA A 58 2.58 -20.23 0.98
C ALA A 58 4.02 -20.44 0.52
N VAL A 59 4.21 -20.65 -0.78
CA VAL A 59 5.51 -20.38 -1.39
C VAL A 59 5.75 -18.92 -1.07
N ALA A 60 6.63 -18.67 -0.09
CA ALA A 60 6.86 -17.34 0.45
C ALA A 60 7.11 -16.41 -0.73
N PRO A 61 6.24 -15.42 -1.01
CA PRO A 61 6.59 -14.41 -1.97
C PRO A 61 7.83 -13.71 -1.44
N ILE A 62 8.92 -13.82 -2.19
CA ILE A 62 10.18 -13.16 -1.92
C ILE A 62 9.93 -11.66 -2.11
N ALA A 63 9.37 -11.04 -1.07
CA ALA A 63 9.34 -9.61 -0.86
C ALA A 63 9.83 -9.33 0.57
N ALA A 64 10.82 -10.10 1.03
CA ALA A 64 11.76 -9.57 1.99
C ALA A 64 12.75 -8.74 1.16
N VAL A 65 12.56 -7.42 1.12
CA VAL A 65 13.62 -6.50 0.71
C VAL A 65 14.74 -6.69 1.72
N ALA A 66 15.70 -7.56 1.39
CA ALA A 66 16.92 -7.70 2.16
C ALA A 66 17.72 -6.43 1.90
N ILE A 67 17.84 -5.57 2.92
CA ILE A 67 18.79 -4.46 2.87
C ILE A 67 20.18 -5.10 2.82
N PRO A 68 21.04 -4.78 1.85
CA PRO A 68 22.40 -5.30 1.83
C PRO A 68 23.09 -4.88 3.13
N LEU A 69 23.58 -5.88 3.88
CA LEU A 69 24.46 -5.64 5.01
C LEU A 69 25.77 -5.03 4.48
N PRO A 70 26.43 -4.12 5.23
CA PRO A 70 27.78 -3.71 4.88
C PRO A 70 28.72 -4.92 4.90
N ASP A 71 29.42 -5.14 3.79
CA ASP A 71 30.49 -6.13 3.68
C ASP A 71 31.60 -5.78 4.68
N ASP A 72 31.80 -6.66 5.67
CA ASP A 72 33.01 -6.83 6.50
C ASP A 72 32.68 -7.11 7.97
N ILE A 73 32.22 -8.32 8.26
CA ILE A 73 32.43 -8.94 9.58
C ILE A 73 32.82 -10.40 9.36
N HIS A 74 34.13 -10.66 9.40
CA HIS A 74 34.71 -11.99 9.46
C HIS A 74 34.57 -12.53 10.90
N PRO A 75 33.88 -13.65 11.16
CA PRO A 75 33.72 -14.16 12.50
C PRO A 75 34.84 -15.18 12.77
N ASP A 76 36.02 -14.71 13.15
CA ASP A 76 37.05 -15.56 13.79
C ASP A 76 38.22 -14.70 14.30
N GLN A 77 38.06 -14.04 15.45
CA GLN A 77 39.19 -13.75 16.34
C GLN A 77 38.76 -13.86 17.80
N HIS A 78 39.25 -14.89 18.47
CA HIS A 78 39.21 -15.04 19.92
C HIS A 78 39.99 -13.89 20.58
N TYR A 79 39.28 -13.08 21.36
CA TYR A 79 39.91 -12.04 22.20
C TYR A 79 40.13 -12.62 23.61
N THR A 80 41.39 -12.89 23.96
CA THR A 80 41.81 -13.11 25.37
C THR A 80 42.35 -11.80 25.92
N PRO A 81 41.93 -11.35 27.12
CA PRO A 81 42.48 -10.14 27.73
C PRO A 81 43.82 -10.44 28.40
N PRO A 82 44.83 -9.56 28.31
CA PRO A 82 46.00 -9.67 29.16
C PRO A 82 45.82 -8.91 30.48
N VAL A 83 46.35 -9.56 31.50
CA VAL A 83 46.46 -9.17 32.91
C VAL A 83 47.46 -8.03 33.07
N SER A 84 47.20 -7.18 34.06
CA SER A 84 48.00 -6.05 34.53
C SER A 84 49.32 -6.45 35.22
N ALA A 85 50.40 -5.68 34.99
CA ALA A 85 51.50 -5.51 35.94
C ALA A 85 52.34 -4.24 35.65
N GLN A 86 52.85 -3.62 36.72
CA GLN A 86 53.51 -2.32 36.80
C GLN A 86 55.06 -2.40 36.68
N SER A 87 55.65 -1.22 36.42
CA SER A 87 56.92 -0.66 36.96
C SER A 87 58.25 -0.73 36.17
N ASN A 88 58.68 0.48 35.77
CA ASN A 88 59.97 1.17 35.97
C ASN A 88 61.36 0.66 35.50
N THR A 89 62.00 1.59 34.76
CA THR A 89 63.39 2.13 34.83
C THR A 89 64.55 1.59 33.97
N THR A 90 65.23 2.59 33.38
CA THR A 90 66.66 2.82 33.04
C THR A 90 67.24 2.56 31.63
N ASP A 91 68.10 3.54 31.29
CA ASP A 91 68.75 3.92 30.03
C ASP A 91 69.66 2.88 29.36
N HIS A 92 69.74 2.92 28.02
CA HIS A 92 70.99 2.97 27.26
C HIS A 92 70.74 3.32 25.77
N GLN A 93 71.79 3.84 25.13
CA GLN A 93 71.77 4.66 23.91
C GLN A 93 72.51 3.97 22.73
N PHE A 94 72.09 4.29 21.50
CA PHE A 94 72.71 4.07 20.14
C PHE A 94 72.38 2.77 19.35
N PRO A 95 72.52 2.75 18.00
CA PRO A 95 71.72 3.49 17.01
C PRO A 95 71.23 2.63 15.81
N ASN A 96 70.33 3.22 14.98
CA ASN A 96 70.02 2.92 13.56
C ASN A 96 69.78 1.47 13.11
N GLU A 97 68.55 1.19 12.66
CA GLU A 97 68.26 0.86 11.25
C GLU A 97 66.74 0.72 10.99
N GLY A 98 66.27 1.41 9.94
CA GLY A 98 65.26 0.93 8.98
C GLY A 98 63.82 0.61 9.42
N SER A 99 62.88 1.46 8.94
CA SER A 99 61.56 1.08 8.38
C SER A 99 60.56 0.42 9.35
N ILE A 100 59.33 0.90 9.58
CA ILE A 100 58.22 1.20 8.67
C ILE A 100 57.25 2.10 9.47
N ASN A 101 56.75 3.19 8.88
CA ASN A 101 55.76 4.07 9.51
C ASN A 101 54.41 3.34 9.69
N PRO A 102 53.80 3.30 10.89
CA PRO A 102 52.37 3.05 10.99
C PRO A 102 51.62 4.33 10.58
N VAL A 103 50.79 4.22 9.55
CA VAL A 103 49.84 5.25 9.15
C VAL A 103 48.82 5.41 10.29
N ILE A 104 48.96 6.48 11.06
CA ILE A 104 47.93 6.96 11.98
C ILE A 104 46.87 7.66 11.11
N TYR A 105 45.69 7.07 11.01
CA TYR A 105 44.52 7.79 10.48
C TYR A 105 43.99 8.73 11.56
N PRO A 106 43.82 10.04 11.27
CA PRO A 106 43.13 10.91 12.20
C PRO A 106 41.65 10.53 12.26
N VAL A 107 41.15 10.29 13.48
CA VAL A 107 39.72 10.40 13.79
C VAL A 107 39.38 11.88 13.66
N VAL A 108 38.85 12.26 12.49
CA VAL A 108 38.24 13.58 12.29
C VAL A 108 36.74 13.42 12.49
N SER A 109 36.31 13.75 13.70
CA SER A 109 34.99 14.31 13.95
C SER A 109 34.90 15.68 13.28
N GLU A 110 33.99 15.84 12.33
CA GLU A 110 33.20 17.06 12.02
C GLU A 110 32.60 16.92 10.62
N ILE A 111 31.34 16.48 10.54
CA ILE A 111 30.48 16.91 9.43
C ILE A 111 29.78 18.16 9.95
N ALA A 112 30.41 19.31 9.70
CA ALA A 112 29.75 20.59 9.78
C ALA A 112 28.53 20.55 8.84
N ALA A 113 27.34 20.77 9.39
CA ALA A 113 26.14 20.99 8.61
C ALA A 113 26.35 22.24 7.76
N VAL A 114 26.57 22.05 6.45
CA VAL A 114 26.47 23.14 5.49
C VAL A 114 24.98 23.45 5.35
N ALA A 115 24.55 24.51 6.04
CA ALA A 115 23.25 25.11 5.81
C ALA A 115 23.20 25.59 4.36
N VAL A 116 22.43 24.89 3.52
CA VAL A 116 22.07 25.38 2.20
C VAL A 116 21.11 26.56 2.42
N PRO A 117 21.41 27.77 1.95
CA PRO A 117 20.46 28.87 2.01
C PRO A 117 19.25 28.50 1.14
N LEU A 118 18.07 28.52 1.76
CA LEU A 118 16.81 28.51 1.02
C LEU A 118 16.79 29.75 0.12
N PRO A 119 16.40 29.63 -1.16
CA PRO A 119 16.13 30.80 -1.97
C PRO A 119 14.92 31.54 -1.40
N ASP A 120 15.18 32.74 -0.87
CA ASP A 120 14.17 33.76 -0.66
C ASP A 120 13.58 34.17 -2.03
N ASP A 121 12.29 34.48 -2.03
CA ASP A 121 11.52 35.09 -3.12
C ASP A 121 11.09 34.20 -4.31
N ILE A 122 10.06 33.38 -4.06
CA ILE A 122 9.04 33.12 -5.08
C ILE A 122 7.69 33.64 -4.55
N HIS A 123 7.27 34.78 -5.10
CA HIS A 123 5.94 35.35 -4.89
C HIS A 123 4.83 34.36 -5.30
N PRO A 124 3.76 34.21 -4.50
CA PRO A 124 2.69 33.26 -4.78
C PRO A 124 1.68 33.85 -5.77
N ASN A 125 1.73 33.41 -7.04
CA ASN A 125 0.60 33.56 -7.95
C ASN A 125 -0.15 32.24 -8.07
N GLN A 126 -1.26 32.18 -7.33
CA GLN A 126 -2.51 31.49 -7.65
C GLN A 126 -2.40 30.08 -8.28
N HIS A 127 -1.99 29.11 -7.47
CA HIS A 127 -2.50 27.75 -7.64
C HIS A 127 -3.80 27.61 -6.85
N TYR A 128 -4.90 27.53 -7.60
CA TYR A 128 -6.22 27.18 -7.11
C TYR A 128 -6.13 25.80 -6.41
N ILE A 129 -6.09 25.80 -5.09
CA ILE A 129 -6.37 24.63 -4.27
C ILE A 129 -7.91 24.55 -4.24
N PRO A 130 -8.54 23.55 -4.88
CA PRO A 130 -9.98 23.39 -4.73
C PRO A 130 -10.31 23.20 -3.25
N PRO A 131 -11.41 23.77 -2.75
CA PRO A 131 -11.85 23.52 -1.38
C PRO A 131 -12.02 22.01 -1.21
N VAL A 132 -11.22 21.44 -0.30
CA VAL A 132 -11.37 20.06 0.14
C VAL A 132 -12.78 19.96 0.69
N SER A 133 -13.67 19.27 -0.03
CA SER A 133 -15.03 19.03 0.44
C SER A 133 -14.93 18.37 1.81
N ASN A 134 -15.74 18.81 2.77
CA ASN A 134 -15.92 18.22 4.10
C ASN A 134 -16.30 16.73 4.01
N GLN A 135 -15.35 15.89 3.66
CA GLN A 135 -15.30 14.52 4.13
C GLN A 135 -15.09 14.63 5.63
N PRO A 136 -15.79 13.85 6.47
CA PRO A 136 -15.38 13.73 7.85
C PRO A 136 -13.92 13.31 7.79
N SER A 137 -13.00 14.19 8.22
CA SER A 137 -11.68 13.77 8.61
C SER A 137 -11.94 12.51 9.42
N ALA A 138 -11.39 11.37 8.98
CA ALA A 138 -11.17 10.31 9.91
C ALA A 138 -10.31 10.97 10.98
N MET A 139 -10.98 11.42 12.06
CA MET A 139 -10.33 11.86 13.26
C MET A 139 -9.46 10.67 13.61
N PHE A 140 -8.16 10.79 13.33
CA PHE A 140 -7.21 10.22 14.24
C PHE A 140 -7.66 10.78 15.59
N PRO A 141 -8.15 9.94 16.52
CA PRO A 141 -8.56 10.44 17.82
C PRO A 141 -7.40 11.28 18.35
N ASN A 142 -7.73 12.50 18.80
CA ASN A 142 -6.82 13.51 19.30
C ASN A 142 -5.65 12.83 20.03
N GLN A 143 -4.44 12.90 19.45
CA GLN A 143 -3.26 12.14 19.91
C GLN A 143 -2.56 12.80 21.11
N GLU A 144 -3.29 13.54 21.93
CA GLU A 144 -2.80 14.00 23.23
C GLU A 144 -2.92 12.83 24.21
N GLY A 145 -1.94 11.91 24.19
CA GLY A 145 -1.82 10.83 25.17
C GLY A 145 -1.66 9.41 24.64
N ARG A 146 -1.47 9.21 23.32
CA ARG A 146 -1.00 7.89 22.86
C ARG A 146 0.50 7.78 23.16
N ASN A 147 0.86 6.75 23.92
CA ASN A 147 2.22 6.22 23.98
C ASN A 147 2.78 6.22 22.57
N GLN A 148 3.99 6.74 22.39
CA GLN A 148 4.75 6.62 21.15
C GLN A 148 4.60 5.19 20.62
N PRO A 149 4.43 4.98 19.29
CA PRO A 149 4.33 3.63 18.74
C PRO A 149 5.42 2.78 19.37
N ASN A 150 5.03 1.72 20.08
CA ASN A 150 5.94 0.92 20.88
C ASN A 150 7.06 0.43 19.95
N ILE A 151 8.21 1.12 19.99
CA ILE A 151 9.26 0.99 18.99
C ILE A 151 9.82 -0.43 19.16
N GLY A 152 9.68 -1.24 18.11
CA GLY A 152 9.62 -2.69 18.18
C GLY A 152 10.71 -3.35 19.04
N SER A 153 10.28 -4.19 19.98
CA SER A 153 11.17 -5.20 20.56
C SER A 153 11.52 -6.23 19.47
N PRO A 154 12.69 -6.89 19.53
CA PRO A 154 13.01 -8.02 18.66
C PRO A 154 11.84 -9.01 18.65
N ILE A 155 11.55 -9.61 17.48
CA ILE A 155 10.41 -10.53 17.28
C ILE A 155 10.27 -11.43 18.51
N SER A 156 9.08 -11.39 19.14
CA SER A 156 8.78 -12.22 20.30
C SER A 156 9.14 -13.68 19.97
N GLY A 157 9.73 -14.43 20.92
CA GLY A 157 10.28 -15.77 20.65
C GLY A 157 9.31 -16.73 19.93
N ASN A 158 8.00 -16.50 20.08
CA ASN A 158 6.94 -17.26 19.42
C ASN A 158 6.81 -16.97 17.91
N GLY A 159 7.14 -15.76 17.43
CA GLY A 159 7.08 -15.42 16.00
C GLY A 159 8.10 -16.18 15.17
N ASN A 160 9.32 -16.33 15.71
CA ASN A 160 10.42 -17.03 15.03
C ASN A 160 10.12 -18.52 14.82
N VAL A 161 9.47 -19.17 15.79
CA VAL A 161 9.09 -20.60 15.69
C VAL A 161 8.09 -20.79 14.55
N LYS A 162 7.04 -19.96 14.49
CA LYS A 162 6.01 -20.06 13.44
C LYS A 162 6.57 -19.85 12.04
N LEU A 163 7.48 -18.89 11.84
CA LEU A 163 8.10 -18.68 10.54
C LEU A 163 8.99 -19.87 10.13
N LYS A 164 9.71 -20.46 11.09
CA LYS A 164 10.50 -21.66 10.83
C LYS A 164 9.62 -22.84 10.42
N ASP A 165 8.47 -23.01 11.07
CA ASP A 165 7.49 -24.05 10.73
C ASP A 165 6.86 -23.84 9.34
N GLN A 166 6.83 -22.60 8.85
CA GLN A 166 6.44 -22.25 7.49
C GLN A 166 7.56 -22.44 6.46
N GLY A 167 8.74 -22.90 6.86
CA GLY A 167 9.87 -23.18 5.97
C GLY A 167 10.81 -22.00 5.74
N TYR A 168 10.69 -20.90 6.49
CA TYR A 168 11.64 -19.79 6.39
C TYR A 168 12.99 -20.19 6.98
N SER A 169 14.08 -19.87 6.27
CA SER A 169 15.43 -20.09 6.78
C SER A 169 15.74 -19.16 7.95
N SER A 170 16.60 -19.60 8.87
CA SER A 170 16.99 -18.79 10.04
C SER A 170 17.56 -17.42 9.64
N GLY A 171 18.34 -17.37 8.56
CA GLY A 171 18.88 -16.11 8.02
C GLY A 171 17.79 -15.16 7.56
N LEU A 172 16.77 -15.67 6.86
CA LEU A 172 15.63 -14.86 6.42
C LEU A 172 14.79 -14.35 7.60
N ILE A 173 14.52 -15.21 8.60
CA ILE A 173 13.81 -14.82 9.83
C ILE A 173 14.57 -13.70 10.54
N TYR A 174 15.89 -13.84 10.66
CA TYR A 174 16.76 -12.81 11.25
C TYR A 174 16.70 -11.49 10.48
N SER A 175 16.83 -11.52 9.14
CA SER A 175 16.71 -10.33 8.29
C SER A 175 15.33 -9.67 8.40
N ILE A 176 14.25 -10.45 8.50
CA ILE A 176 12.90 -9.93 8.73
C ILE A 176 12.82 -9.22 10.09
N GLY A 177 13.40 -9.80 11.14
CA GLY A 177 13.47 -9.19 12.46
C GLY A 177 14.21 -7.85 12.47
N LEU A 178 15.37 -7.78 11.81
CA LEU A 178 16.10 -6.52 11.64
C LEU A 178 15.29 -5.48 10.88
N ASN A 179 14.60 -5.90 9.82
CA ASN A 179 13.73 -5.01 9.04
C ASN A 179 12.56 -4.45 9.87
N ASN A 180 12.07 -5.14 10.90
CA ASN A 180 11.05 -4.57 11.80
C ASN A 180 11.61 -3.48 12.72
N VAL A 181 12.89 -3.57 13.10
CA VAL A 181 13.57 -2.52 13.89
C VAL A 181 13.88 -1.30 13.02
N ILE A 182 14.41 -1.53 11.81
CA ILE A 182 14.75 -0.45 10.86
C ILE A 182 13.48 0.19 10.31
N CYS A 183 12.42 -0.60 10.08
CA CYS A 183 11.15 -0.13 9.57
C CYS A 183 10.03 -0.40 10.56
N PRO A 184 9.81 0.48 11.55
CA PRO A 184 8.79 0.28 12.59
C PRO A 184 7.35 0.41 12.08
N LEU A 185 7.14 1.00 10.90
CA LEU A 185 5.82 1.22 10.31
C LEU A 185 5.81 0.89 8.83
N ARG A 186 4.76 0.18 8.40
CA ARG A 186 4.44 -0.12 7.00
C ARG A 186 3.09 0.49 6.63
N ILE A 187 3.01 1.19 5.51
CA ILE A 187 1.76 1.76 4.98
C ILE A 187 1.54 1.24 3.56
N TRP A 188 0.43 0.57 3.35
CA TRP A 188 -0.02 0.07 2.06
C TRP A 188 -1.13 0.96 1.51
N VAL A 189 -0.95 1.44 0.29
CA VAL A 189 -2.01 2.00 -0.54
C VAL A 189 -2.46 0.89 -1.48
N VAL A 190 -3.71 0.46 -1.35
CA VAL A 190 -4.28 -0.67 -2.06
C VAL A 190 -5.28 -0.15 -3.07
N ASP A 191 -4.96 -0.28 -4.36
CA ASP A 191 -5.88 0.08 -5.44
C ASP A 191 -7.08 -0.86 -5.47
N ASN A 192 -8.25 -0.29 -5.22
CA ASN A 192 -9.56 -0.94 -5.38
C ASN A 192 -10.42 -0.19 -6.41
N SER A 193 -9.79 0.40 -7.43
CA SER A 193 -10.46 1.12 -8.53
C SER A 193 -11.23 0.18 -9.46
N GLY A 194 -12.06 0.73 -10.35
CA GLY A 194 -12.84 -0.08 -11.28
C GLY A 194 -12.02 -0.97 -12.22
N SER A 195 -10.77 -0.59 -12.56
CA SER A 195 -9.89 -1.35 -13.47
C SER A 195 -9.45 -2.70 -12.87
N MET A 196 -9.43 -2.80 -11.54
CA MET A 196 -9.09 -4.04 -10.82
C MET A 196 -10.08 -5.20 -11.08
N LYS A 197 -11.21 -4.95 -11.76
CA LYS A 197 -12.17 -5.99 -12.19
C LYS A 197 -11.74 -6.77 -13.44
N LYS A 198 -10.70 -6.32 -14.15
CA LYS A 198 -10.18 -7.05 -15.32
C LYS A 198 -9.73 -8.46 -14.92
N ARG A 199 -9.98 -9.43 -15.80
CA ARG A 199 -9.76 -10.87 -15.60
C ARG A 199 -8.44 -11.35 -16.22
N ASP A 200 -7.39 -10.59 -15.97
CA ASP A 200 -6.02 -10.84 -16.42
C ASP A 200 -5.06 -10.98 -15.22
N GLY A 201 -5.60 -11.15 -14.00
CA GLY A 201 -4.79 -11.46 -12.82
C GLY A 201 -4.59 -12.97 -12.67
N HIS A 202 -3.64 -13.36 -11.83
CA HIS A 202 -3.24 -14.75 -11.71
C HIS A 202 -3.07 -15.19 -10.25
N ARG A 203 -3.54 -16.41 -9.93
CA ARG A 203 -3.40 -17.02 -8.60
C ARG A 203 -2.78 -18.40 -8.69
N ILE A 204 -1.88 -18.72 -7.77
CA ILE A 204 -1.36 -20.07 -7.62
C ILE A 204 -2.37 -20.88 -6.81
N SER A 205 -2.83 -22.00 -7.35
CA SER A 205 -3.69 -22.95 -6.65
C SER A 205 -3.04 -24.33 -6.66
N GLU A 206 -3.39 -25.17 -5.69
CA GLU A 206 -2.88 -26.53 -5.60
C GLU A 206 -3.93 -27.52 -6.12
N ASN A 207 -3.54 -28.39 -7.05
CA ASN A 207 -4.42 -29.46 -7.49
C ASN A 207 -4.60 -30.47 -6.35
N LYS A 208 -5.83 -30.61 -5.86
CA LYS A 208 -6.15 -31.50 -4.72
C LYS A 208 -5.68 -32.95 -4.90
N ARG A 209 -5.65 -33.45 -6.14
CA ARG A 209 -5.26 -34.83 -6.46
C ARG A 209 -3.77 -34.99 -6.63
N THR A 210 -3.13 -34.12 -7.40
CA THR A 210 -1.70 -34.28 -7.77
C THR A 210 -0.77 -33.55 -6.83
N LYS A 211 -1.29 -32.66 -5.97
CA LYS A 211 -0.51 -31.76 -5.11
C LYS A 211 0.45 -30.85 -5.89
N GLN A 212 0.25 -30.74 -7.21
CA GLN A 212 1.03 -29.86 -8.05
C GLN A 212 0.41 -28.46 -8.06
N PRO A 213 1.22 -27.40 -7.94
CA PRO A 213 0.74 -26.03 -8.13
C PRO A 213 0.37 -25.81 -9.60
N PHE A 214 -0.70 -25.06 -9.83
CA PHE A 214 -1.13 -24.61 -11.15
C PHE A 214 -1.62 -23.17 -11.08
N LEU A 215 -1.61 -22.49 -12.23
CA LEU A 215 -2.04 -21.11 -12.36
C LEU A 215 -3.54 -21.03 -12.66
N LEU A 216 -4.25 -20.17 -11.94
CA LEU A 216 -5.67 -19.88 -12.14
C LEU A 216 -5.84 -18.41 -12.55
N GLU A 217 -6.44 -18.18 -13.71
CA GLU A 217 -6.87 -16.85 -14.14
C GLU A 217 -7.94 -16.31 -13.19
N CYS A 218 -7.78 -15.07 -12.75
CA CYS A 218 -8.69 -14.39 -11.84
C CYS A 218 -8.74 -12.89 -12.15
N THR A 219 -9.44 -12.11 -11.32
CA THR A 219 -9.37 -10.66 -11.44
C THR A 219 -8.10 -10.12 -10.79
N ARG A 220 -7.59 -8.98 -11.26
CA ARG A 220 -6.50 -8.25 -10.58
C ARG A 220 -6.83 -7.98 -9.11
N TRP A 221 -8.10 -7.68 -8.81
CA TRP A 221 -8.56 -7.53 -7.43
C TRP A 221 -8.44 -8.82 -6.63
N ALA A 222 -8.81 -9.95 -7.21
CA ALA A 222 -8.68 -11.22 -6.52
C ALA A 222 -7.20 -11.46 -6.18
N GLU A 223 -6.27 -11.30 -7.12
CA GLU A 223 -4.84 -11.39 -6.82
C GLU A 223 -4.38 -10.41 -5.72
N MET A 224 -4.88 -9.17 -5.75
CA MET A 224 -4.62 -8.17 -4.70
C MET A 224 -5.15 -8.60 -3.31
N GLN A 225 -6.32 -9.22 -3.25
CA GLN A 225 -6.89 -9.72 -1.98
C GLN A 225 -5.97 -10.77 -1.35
N ASP A 226 -5.46 -11.71 -2.13
CA ASP A 226 -4.53 -12.75 -1.64
C ASP A 226 -3.21 -12.10 -1.18
N THR A 227 -2.72 -11.10 -1.92
CA THR A 227 -1.51 -10.33 -1.56
C THR A 227 -1.68 -9.63 -0.21
N VAL A 228 -2.78 -8.88 -0.04
CA VAL A 228 -3.07 -8.15 1.21
C VAL A 228 -3.31 -9.11 2.37
N GLU A 229 -4.01 -10.23 2.15
CA GLU A 229 -4.19 -11.28 3.15
C GLU A 229 -2.84 -11.84 3.62
N TYR A 230 -1.95 -12.18 2.69
CA TYR A 230 -0.62 -12.66 3.02
C TYR A 230 0.15 -11.64 3.88
N HIS A 231 0.18 -10.37 3.47
CA HIS A 231 0.89 -9.33 4.22
C HIS A 231 0.24 -9.01 5.56
N ALA A 232 -1.08 -9.08 5.69
CA ALA A 232 -1.77 -8.89 6.96
C ALA A 232 -1.46 -10.01 7.95
N ARG A 233 -1.47 -11.28 7.48
CA ARG A 233 -1.08 -12.44 8.30
C ARG A 233 0.39 -12.35 8.71
N MET A 234 1.28 -11.99 7.79
CA MET A 234 2.70 -11.80 8.09
C MET A 234 2.92 -10.68 9.11
N ALA A 235 2.25 -9.54 8.95
CA ALA A 235 2.28 -8.44 9.91
C ALA A 235 1.80 -8.89 11.30
N ALA A 236 0.74 -9.69 11.37
CA ALA A 236 0.22 -10.21 12.63
C ALA A 236 1.20 -11.17 13.31
N GLN A 237 1.82 -12.07 12.55
CA GLN A 237 2.80 -13.03 13.07
C GLN A 237 4.07 -12.35 13.58
N LEU A 238 4.48 -11.28 12.91
CA LEU A 238 5.65 -10.49 13.25
C LEU A 238 5.37 -9.39 14.27
N GLU A 239 4.11 -9.21 14.67
CA GLU A 239 3.63 -8.07 15.46
C GLU A 239 4.10 -6.72 14.87
N SER A 240 4.18 -6.64 13.55
CA SER A 240 4.72 -5.49 12.81
C SER A 240 3.61 -4.50 12.47
N PRO A 241 3.64 -3.25 13.00
CA PRO A 241 2.66 -2.22 12.69
C PRO A 241 2.51 -1.99 11.19
N THR A 242 1.33 -2.32 10.66
CA THR A 242 1.03 -2.25 9.23
C THR A 242 -0.35 -1.66 9.00
N VAL A 243 -0.43 -0.60 8.21
CA VAL A 243 -1.66 0.10 7.86
C VAL A 243 -1.99 -0.17 6.40
N PHE A 244 -3.22 -0.58 6.12
CA PHE A 244 -3.74 -0.75 4.76
C PHE A 244 -4.79 0.32 4.49
N ARG A 245 -4.60 1.08 3.41
CA ARG A 245 -5.49 2.16 2.95
C ARG A 245 -5.99 1.83 1.57
N LEU A 246 -7.30 1.65 1.43
CA LEU A 246 -7.96 1.49 0.13
C LEU A 246 -8.00 2.84 -0.60
N LEU A 247 -7.73 2.85 -1.90
CA LEU A 247 -7.79 4.08 -2.69
C LEU A 247 -9.17 4.72 -2.69
N ASN A 248 -10.20 3.90 -2.81
CA ASN A 248 -11.60 4.27 -2.81
C ASN A 248 -12.28 3.70 -1.56
N LYS A 249 -13.29 4.41 -1.06
CA LYS A 249 -14.07 3.96 0.08
C LYS A 249 -14.71 2.60 -0.20
N ALA A 250 -14.53 1.63 0.70
CA ALA A 250 -15.18 0.33 0.56
C ALA A 250 -16.71 0.46 0.68
N SER A 251 -17.42 -0.54 0.17
CA SER A 251 -18.87 -0.69 0.38
C SER A 251 -19.24 -0.77 1.87
N THR A 252 -18.33 -1.28 2.71
CA THR A 252 -18.47 -1.33 4.17
C THR A 252 -18.32 0.04 4.84
N GLY A 253 -17.88 1.06 4.10
CA GLY A 253 -17.63 2.42 4.59
C GLY A 253 -16.25 2.63 5.20
N GLN A 254 -15.50 1.57 5.50
CA GLN A 254 -14.12 1.66 5.97
C GLN A 254 -13.16 1.83 4.79
N GLN A 255 -12.22 2.77 4.90
CA GLN A 255 -11.17 3.00 3.90
C GLN A 255 -9.78 2.60 4.41
N GLN A 256 -9.63 2.41 5.73
CA GLN A 256 -8.38 2.04 6.36
C GLN A 256 -8.62 0.96 7.42
N PHE A 257 -7.68 0.03 7.51
CA PHE A 257 -7.56 -0.95 8.58
C PHE A 257 -6.08 -1.20 8.88
N SER A 258 -5.75 -1.76 10.04
CA SER A 258 -4.36 -1.95 10.44
C SER A 258 -4.15 -3.15 11.33
N ILE A 259 -2.89 -3.58 11.40
CA ILE A 259 -2.38 -4.66 12.24
C ILE A 259 -1.36 -4.07 13.20
N GLY A 260 -1.53 -4.30 14.51
CA GLY A 260 -0.52 -4.02 15.53
C GLY A 260 -0.44 -2.57 16.01
N GLU A 261 -1.22 -1.64 15.44
CA GLU A 261 -1.25 -0.25 15.91
C GLU A 261 -1.88 -0.10 17.31
N ARG A 262 -2.77 -1.02 17.69
CA ARG A 262 -3.46 -0.98 18.99
C ARG A 262 -2.70 -1.71 20.11
N GLY A 263 -1.61 -2.40 19.78
CA GLY A 263 -0.83 -3.23 20.69
C GLY A 263 -1.06 -4.74 20.47
N HIS A 264 -0.14 -5.54 21.02
CA HIS A 264 -0.04 -6.99 20.78
C HIS A 264 -1.31 -7.78 21.13
N GLN A 265 -2.07 -7.32 22.13
CA GLN A 265 -3.31 -7.95 22.59
C GLN A 265 -4.46 -7.89 21.58
N PHE A 266 -4.39 -6.97 20.60
CA PHE A 266 -5.42 -6.79 19.57
C PHE A 266 -5.06 -7.41 18.22
N ILE A 267 -3.87 -8.01 18.07
CA ILE A 267 -3.37 -8.52 16.78
C ILE A 267 -4.35 -9.47 16.09
N GLN A 268 -4.99 -10.36 16.83
CA GLN A 268 -5.95 -11.31 16.23
C GLN A 268 -7.25 -10.62 15.80
N GLU A 269 -7.72 -9.64 16.56
CA GLU A 269 -8.90 -8.85 16.22
C GLU A 269 -8.62 -7.96 15.00
N ASP A 270 -7.47 -7.28 15.00
CA ASP A 270 -6.93 -6.51 13.88
C ASP A 270 -6.89 -7.36 12.59
N LEU A 271 -6.34 -8.58 12.69
CA LEU A 271 -6.27 -9.50 11.55
C LEU A 271 -7.66 -9.88 11.04
N ASN A 272 -8.59 -10.20 11.93
CA ASN A 272 -9.95 -10.56 11.52
C ASN A 272 -10.65 -9.39 10.81
N ILE A 273 -10.51 -8.16 11.32
CA ILE A 273 -11.05 -6.94 10.70
C ILE A 273 -10.42 -6.71 9.33
N ALA A 274 -9.10 -6.87 9.22
CA ALA A 274 -8.37 -6.70 7.96
C ALA A 274 -8.86 -7.68 6.89
N LEU A 275 -8.98 -8.96 7.24
CA LEU A 275 -9.47 -10.01 6.34
C LEU A 275 -10.93 -9.78 5.95
N GLU A 276 -11.81 -9.48 6.91
CA GLU A 276 -13.21 -9.18 6.61
C GLU A 276 -13.35 -7.97 5.68
N THR A 277 -12.57 -6.91 5.92
CA THR A 277 -12.60 -5.69 5.11
C THR A 277 -12.15 -5.95 3.68
N ILE A 278 -11.01 -6.63 3.50
CA ILE A 278 -10.47 -6.87 2.15
C ILE A 278 -11.35 -7.82 1.34
N TRP A 279 -11.93 -8.84 1.98
CA TRP A 279 -12.81 -9.82 1.31
C TRP A 279 -14.19 -9.27 0.97
N ARG A 280 -14.71 -8.31 1.74
CA ARG A 280 -16.00 -7.64 1.46
C ARG A 280 -15.90 -6.44 0.53
N THR A 281 -14.70 -5.91 0.32
CA THR A 281 -14.49 -4.76 -0.56
C THR A 281 -14.68 -5.17 -2.01
N VAL A 282 -15.46 -4.39 -2.74
CA VAL A 282 -15.66 -4.54 -4.19
C VAL A 282 -14.99 -3.37 -4.90
N PRO A 283 -14.18 -3.61 -5.94
CA PRO A 283 -13.52 -2.53 -6.65
C PRO A 283 -14.51 -1.55 -7.28
N ASN A 284 -14.24 -0.26 -7.14
CA ASN A 284 -15.04 0.84 -7.66
C ASN A 284 -14.22 2.13 -7.73
N GLY A 285 -14.72 3.14 -8.42
CA GLY A 285 -14.09 4.47 -8.40
C GLY A 285 -12.86 4.59 -9.29
N LYS A 286 -11.96 5.51 -8.89
CA LYS A 286 -10.82 6.02 -9.68
C LYS A 286 -9.50 5.70 -8.98
N THR A 287 -8.39 6.23 -9.49
CA THR A 287 -7.05 6.00 -8.93
C THR A 287 -6.43 7.31 -8.42
N PRO A 288 -7.00 7.95 -7.36
CA PRO A 288 -6.56 9.26 -6.84
C PRO A 288 -5.28 9.17 -6.00
N LEU A 289 -4.20 8.66 -6.60
CA LEU A 289 -2.95 8.36 -5.90
C LEU A 289 -2.28 9.60 -5.28
N VAL A 290 -2.44 10.76 -5.91
CA VAL A 290 -1.82 12.01 -5.45
C VAL A 290 -2.32 12.40 -4.06
N GLU A 291 -3.63 12.36 -3.86
CA GLU A 291 -4.27 12.72 -2.59
C GLU A 291 -3.81 11.78 -1.46
N HIS A 292 -3.72 10.48 -1.74
CA HIS A 292 -3.23 9.49 -0.78
C HIS A 292 -1.76 9.72 -0.40
N ILE A 293 -0.91 10.09 -1.36
CA ILE A 293 0.50 10.42 -1.08
C ILE A 293 0.60 11.61 -0.12
N TYR A 294 -0.18 12.67 -0.33
CA TYR A 294 -0.17 13.82 0.58
C TYR A 294 -0.68 13.47 1.99
N GLN A 295 -1.69 12.61 2.10
CA GLN A 295 -2.18 12.12 3.38
C GLN A 295 -1.16 11.23 4.10
N ILE A 296 -0.37 10.45 3.38
CA ILE A 296 0.73 9.67 3.97
C ILE A 296 1.82 10.62 4.46
N ARG A 297 2.21 11.61 3.64
CA ARG A 297 3.16 12.64 4.03
C ARG A 297 2.74 13.36 5.31
N SER A 298 1.46 13.72 5.46
CA SER A 298 0.98 14.38 6.68
C SER A 298 1.04 13.49 7.93
N VAL A 299 1.00 12.17 7.78
CA VAL A 299 1.17 11.22 8.91
C VAL A 299 2.64 11.03 9.28
N ILE A 300 3.55 11.01 8.30
CA ILE A 300 4.97 10.76 8.56
C ILE A 300 5.70 12.05 8.99
N MET A 301 5.28 13.22 8.50
CA MET A 301 5.95 14.50 8.77
C MET A 301 6.16 14.78 10.28
N PRO A 302 5.16 14.59 11.17
CA PRO A 302 5.34 14.85 12.60
C PRO A 302 6.36 13.94 13.28
N ILE A 303 6.54 12.71 12.79
CA ILE A 303 7.46 11.71 13.36
C ILE A 303 8.82 11.67 12.65
N ARG A 304 9.02 12.51 11.63
CA ARG A 304 10.24 12.54 10.79
C ARG A 304 11.52 12.63 11.62
N ASN A 305 11.56 13.53 12.60
CA ASN A 305 12.78 13.78 13.36
C ASN A 305 13.18 12.58 14.21
N SER A 306 12.22 11.90 14.85
CA SER A 306 12.48 10.66 15.60
C SER A 306 13.01 9.58 14.66
N LEU A 307 12.34 9.34 13.53
CA LEU A 307 12.79 8.35 12.54
C LEU A 307 14.23 8.62 12.08
N CYS A 308 14.58 9.87 11.79
CA CYS A 308 15.95 10.23 11.41
C CYS A 308 16.97 10.03 12.54
N GLN A 309 16.62 10.39 13.78
CA GLN A 309 17.48 10.21 14.95
C GLN A 309 17.73 8.73 15.24
N ASP A 310 16.72 7.90 15.05
CA ASP A 310 16.76 6.45 15.31
C ASP A 310 17.31 5.64 14.13
N GLY A 311 17.65 6.29 13.00
CA GLY A 311 18.07 5.63 11.77
C GLY A 311 16.97 4.78 11.11
N GLN A 312 15.71 5.03 11.46
CA GLN A 312 14.54 4.28 11.02
C GLN A 312 13.89 4.88 9.78
N LYS A 313 13.07 4.07 9.10
CA LYS A 313 12.30 4.47 7.92
C LYS A 313 10.87 3.93 7.96
N VAL A 314 9.94 4.60 7.28
CA VAL A 314 8.60 4.05 7.03
C VAL A 314 8.57 3.37 5.67
N VAL A 315 8.11 2.12 5.60
CA VAL A 315 7.87 1.45 4.32
C VAL A 315 6.52 1.94 3.78
N VAL A 316 6.52 2.48 2.56
CA VAL A 316 5.30 2.86 1.85
C VAL A 316 5.19 1.98 0.61
N VAL A 317 4.15 1.15 0.54
CA VAL A 317 3.83 0.32 -0.63
C VAL A 317 2.64 0.92 -1.35
N ILE A 318 2.79 1.22 -2.64
CA ILE A 318 1.69 1.63 -3.52
C ILE A 318 1.40 0.47 -4.47
N ALA A 319 0.28 -0.21 -4.25
CA ALA A 319 -0.15 -1.34 -5.05
C ALA A 319 -1.25 -0.89 -6.03
N THR A 320 -0.97 -0.88 -7.33
CA THR A 320 -1.80 -0.22 -8.36
C THR A 320 -1.80 -0.98 -9.69
N ASP A 321 -2.89 -0.90 -10.47
CA ASP A 321 -3.00 -1.52 -11.80
C ASP A 321 -3.03 -0.54 -12.97
N GLY A 322 -2.93 0.76 -12.66
CA GLY A 322 -3.11 1.83 -13.63
C GLY A 322 -2.24 3.06 -13.34
N LEU A 323 -2.32 4.02 -14.27
CA LEU A 323 -1.70 5.33 -14.13
C LEU A 323 -2.46 6.18 -13.10
N PRO A 324 -1.78 7.09 -12.39
CA PRO A 324 -2.43 7.99 -11.44
C PRO A 324 -3.43 8.90 -12.16
N THR A 325 -4.63 9.01 -11.59
CA THR A 325 -5.70 9.89 -12.08
C THR A 325 -6.10 10.92 -11.03
N ASP A 326 -6.63 12.06 -11.43
CA ASP A 326 -7.29 12.99 -10.52
C ASP A 326 -8.72 12.55 -10.16
N SER A 327 -9.45 13.40 -9.42
CA SER A 327 -10.84 13.15 -9.03
C SER A 327 -11.82 13.06 -10.21
N SER A 328 -11.47 13.62 -11.37
CA SER A 328 -12.25 13.48 -12.61
C SER A 328 -11.97 12.17 -13.35
N GLY A 329 -10.89 11.46 -12.97
CA GLY A 329 -10.39 10.29 -13.67
C GLY A 329 -9.43 10.64 -14.82
N THR A 330 -8.95 11.88 -14.89
CA THR A 330 -7.96 12.31 -15.88
C THR A 330 -6.56 11.95 -15.40
N ILE A 331 -5.74 11.38 -16.29
CA ILE A 331 -4.36 11.00 -15.98
C ILE A 331 -3.55 12.24 -15.56
N CYS A 332 -2.86 12.18 -14.43
CA CYS A 332 -2.17 13.33 -13.82
C CYS A 332 -0.71 13.04 -13.43
N LEU A 333 0.08 12.52 -14.39
CA LEU A 333 1.45 12.02 -14.16
C LEU A 333 2.39 13.04 -13.50
N GLU A 334 2.40 14.29 -13.97
CA GLU A 334 3.31 15.31 -13.42
C GLU A 334 2.96 15.67 -11.97
N ARG A 335 1.66 15.77 -11.65
CA ARG A 335 1.21 16.02 -10.28
C ARG A 335 1.57 14.85 -9.36
N PHE A 336 1.50 13.62 -9.88
CA PHE A 336 1.96 12.43 -9.18
C PHE A 336 3.47 12.43 -8.93
N LYS A 337 4.30 12.78 -9.92
CA LYS A 337 5.76 12.92 -9.72
C LYS A 337 6.08 13.97 -8.66
N VAL A 338 5.42 15.13 -8.68
CA VAL A 338 5.59 16.18 -7.65
C VAL A 338 5.22 15.66 -6.26
N ALA A 339 4.11 14.93 -6.14
CA ALA A 339 3.69 14.34 -4.88
C ALA A 339 4.71 13.31 -4.38
N LEU A 340 5.21 12.42 -5.24
CA LEU A 340 6.26 11.47 -4.90
C LEU A 340 7.55 12.16 -4.44
N ARG A 341 8.04 13.18 -5.18
CA ARG A 341 9.22 13.96 -4.75
C ARG A 341 9.05 14.55 -3.37
N SER A 342 7.85 15.04 -3.06
CA SER A 342 7.57 15.55 -1.71
C SER A 342 7.63 14.43 -0.66
N LEU A 343 7.10 13.24 -0.95
CA LEU A 343 7.12 12.12 -0.01
C LEU A 343 8.55 11.59 0.20
N LEU A 344 9.37 11.53 -0.85
CA LEU A 344 10.76 11.06 -0.82
C LEU A 344 11.72 11.97 -0.02
N GLN A 345 11.30 13.17 0.37
CA GLN A 345 12.05 14.02 1.32
C GLN A 345 11.95 13.54 2.78
N LEU A 346 11.17 12.49 3.04
CA LEU A 346 10.98 11.89 4.36
C LEU A 346 11.78 10.58 4.48
N PRO A 347 12.10 10.10 5.70
CA PRO A 347 12.78 8.83 5.91
C PRO A 347 11.84 7.67 5.58
N ILE A 348 11.74 7.34 4.30
CA ILE A 348 10.87 6.28 3.80
C ILE A 348 11.63 5.30 2.89
N LEU A 349 11.04 4.12 2.74
CA LEU A 349 11.33 3.18 1.67
C LEU A 349 10.08 3.06 0.80
N LEU A 350 10.16 3.47 -0.47
CA LEU A 350 9.02 3.44 -1.39
C LEU A 350 9.08 2.18 -2.26
N VAL A 351 7.98 1.43 -2.27
CA VAL A 351 7.76 0.29 -3.15
C VAL A 351 6.52 0.57 -4.00
N ILE A 352 6.63 0.42 -5.31
CA ILE A 352 5.49 0.38 -6.22
C ILE A 352 5.27 -1.08 -6.61
N ARG A 353 4.12 -1.65 -6.26
CA ARG A 353 3.70 -2.98 -6.72
C ARG A 353 2.70 -2.83 -7.85
N LEU A 354 3.02 -3.37 -9.01
CA LEU A 354 2.14 -3.36 -10.17
C LEU A 354 1.25 -4.60 -10.16
N CYS A 355 -0.02 -4.42 -10.53
CA CYS A 355 -0.99 -5.50 -10.66
C CYS A 355 -1.60 -5.48 -12.06
N THR A 356 -0.74 -5.39 -13.08
CA THR A 356 -1.13 -5.17 -14.46
C THR A 356 -0.05 -5.60 -15.45
N ASP A 357 -0.44 -6.36 -16.46
CA ASP A 357 0.42 -6.68 -17.62
C ASP A 357 0.51 -5.54 -18.66
N MET A 358 -0.07 -4.38 -18.36
CA MET A 358 -0.16 -3.29 -19.33
C MET A 358 1.22 -2.64 -19.48
N LYS A 359 1.93 -3.00 -20.56
CA LYS A 359 3.30 -2.53 -20.86
C LYS A 359 3.50 -1.02 -20.75
N SER A 360 2.50 -0.20 -21.08
CA SER A 360 2.60 1.26 -20.95
C SER A 360 2.63 1.73 -19.50
N VAL A 361 1.92 1.05 -18.60
CA VAL A 361 1.91 1.31 -17.16
C VAL A 361 3.22 0.86 -16.54
N VAL A 362 3.64 -0.38 -16.83
CA VAL A 362 4.93 -0.95 -16.39
C VAL A 362 6.09 -0.06 -16.81
N LYS A 363 6.14 0.32 -18.09
CA LYS A 363 7.16 1.24 -18.63
C LYS A 363 7.13 2.63 -17.98
N PHE A 364 5.97 3.13 -17.56
CA PHE A 364 5.90 4.41 -16.86
C PHE A 364 6.56 4.31 -15.48
N TYR A 365 6.22 3.29 -14.68
CA TYR A 365 6.74 3.13 -13.32
C TYR A 365 8.24 2.79 -13.30
N HIS A 366 8.73 1.96 -14.22
CA HIS A 366 10.17 1.69 -14.37
C HIS A 366 11.01 2.89 -14.83
N LYS A 367 10.39 3.98 -15.27
CA LYS A 367 11.13 5.21 -15.61
C LYS A 367 11.17 6.20 -14.44
N LEU A 368 10.44 5.93 -13.36
CA LEU A 368 10.38 6.86 -12.24
C LEU A 368 11.69 6.94 -11.47
N ASP A 369 12.47 5.86 -11.42
CA ASP A 369 13.77 5.85 -10.75
C ASP A 369 14.72 6.89 -11.38
N ALA A 370 14.79 6.92 -12.71
CA ALA A 370 15.55 7.89 -13.48
C ALA A 370 14.98 9.31 -13.35
N ASP A 371 13.66 9.47 -13.37
CA ASP A 371 13.01 10.79 -13.30
C ASP A 371 13.05 11.43 -11.89
N LEU A 372 13.15 10.61 -10.84
CA LEU A 372 13.09 11.04 -9.44
C LEU A 372 14.46 11.09 -8.77
N GLU A 373 15.50 10.55 -9.41
CA GLU A 373 16.88 10.46 -8.87
C GLU A 373 16.90 9.88 -7.43
N TYR A 374 16.00 8.95 -7.14
CA TYR A 374 15.80 8.41 -5.80
C TYR A 374 15.60 6.90 -5.83
N LYS A 375 16.02 6.22 -4.77
CA LYS A 375 15.86 4.77 -4.63
C LYS A 375 14.38 4.43 -4.38
N LEU A 376 13.71 3.95 -5.41
CA LEU A 376 12.38 3.35 -5.36
C LEU A 376 12.46 1.94 -5.93
N GLU A 377 11.70 1.02 -5.36
CA GLU A 377 11.61 -0.35 -5.87
C GLU A 377 10.30 -0.49 -6.66
N VAL A 378 10.37 -0.99 -7.90
CA VAL A 378 9.20 -1.37 -8.68
C VAL A 378 9.15 -2.88 -8.74
N LEU A 379 8.06 -3.45 -8.22
CA LEU A 379 7.78 -4.87 -8.27
C LEU A 379 6.65 -5.11 -9.28
N ASP A 380 6.93 -5.89 -10.30
CA ASP A 380 5.88 -6.45 -11.16
C ASP A 380 5.06 -7.50 -10.40
N ASP A 381 3.95 -7.92 -11.00
CA ASP A 381 3.22 -9.07 -10.48
C ASP A 381 4.07 -10.35 -10.58
N PHE A 382 3.59 -11.45 -9.99
CA PHE A 382 4.40 -12.68 -9.91
C PHE A 382 4.75 -13.29 -11.27
N PHE A 383 4.09 -12.86 -12.34
CA PHE A 383 4.15 -13.49 -13.66
C PHE A 383 4.63 -12.56 -14.77
N GLY A 384 4.78 -11.26 -14.48
CA GLY A 384 5.19 -10.18 -15.38
C GLY A 384 6.69 -10.03 -15.59
#